data_AF-F4P1N1-F1
#
_entry.id   AF-F4P1N1-F1
#
_cell.length_a   1.000
_cell.length_b   1.000
_cell.length_c   1.000
_cell.angle_alpha   90.00
_cell.angle_beta   90.00
_cell.angle_gamma   90.00
#
_symmetry.space_group_name_H-M   'P 1'
#
loop_
_entity.id
_entity.type
_entity.pdbx_description
1 polymer ?
#
loop_
_entity_poly.entity_id
_entity_poly.type
_entity_poly.pdbx_seq_one_letter_code
_entity_poly.pdbx_strand_id
1 'polypeptide(L)'
;LLGLIDVIRMTNDDVTTLALGCDLPSLGLNLNSSDPIYSTFMSPFADVPSVGADPVFSIPPCYAPLGSLLSTTPPAISKIASLADESLLYIFYAMPRDILQEAAAQELYDRSWRFHRELKLWVCKETNPVGSSATSESFAKGNGFERGVYIFFDPLTWSRVKKEWVLYYDQLEGR
;
A
#
# COMPACT_ATOMS: atom_id res chain seq x y z
N LEU A 1 -38.26 -25.72 -35.14
CA LEU A 1 -38.54 -24.85 -33.98
C LEU A 1 -38.53 -25.58 -32.62
N LEU A 2 -38.82 -26.89 -32.56
CA LEU A 2 -38.85 -27.66 -31.29
C LEU A 2 -37.48 -27.77 -30.59
N GLY A 3 -36.39 -27.96 -31.34
CA GLY A 3 -35.06 -28.14 -30.75
C GLY A 3 -34.50 -26.92 -29.99
N LEU A 4 -34.99 -25.70 -30.26
CA LEU A 4 -34.55 -24.50 -29.54
C LEU A 4 -35.15 -24.46 -28.12
N ILE A 5 -36.40 -24.90 -27.97
CA ILE A 5 -37.08 -24.92 -26.66
C ILE A 5 -36.44 -25.95 -25.73
N ASP A 6 -36.02 -27.09 -26.27
CA ASP A 6 -35.29 -28.10 -25.50
C ASP A 6 -33.94 -27.55 -25.01
N VAL A 7 -33.23 -26.78 -25.85
CA VAL A 7 -31.96 -26.13 -25.49
C VAL A 7 -32.16 -25.04 -24.43
N ILE A 8 -33.23 -24.24 -24.51
CA ILE A 8 -33.53 -23.20 -23.51
C ILE A 8 -33.89 -23.82 -22.14
N ARG A 9 -34.48 -25.02 -22.13
CA ARG A 9 -34.89 -25.74 -20.91
C ARG A 9 -33.82 -26.72 -20.40
N MET A 10 -32.65 -26.77 -21.02
CA MET A 10 -31.55 -27.61 -20.57
C MET A 10 -31.06 -27.17 -19.19
N THR A 11 -30.59 -28.13 -18.40
CA THR A 11 -30.07 -27.93 -17.04
C THR A 11 -28.55 -27.85 -16.96
N ASN A 12 -27.85 -27.97 -18.11
CA ASN A 12 -26.39 -27.90 -18.17
C ASN A 12 -25.94 -26.46 -18.38
N ASP A 13 -25.28 -25.90 -17.36
CA ASP A 13 -24.92 -24.48 -17.27
C ASP A 13 -23.99 -24.01 -18.41
N ASP A 14 -23.04 -24.83 -18.84
CA ASP A 14 -22.09 -24.51 -19.90
C ASP A 14 -22.79 -24.41 -21.26
N VAL A 15 -23.70 -25.35 -21.55
CA VAL A 15 -24.45 -25.39 -22.82
C VAL A 15 -25.51 -24.30 -22.85
N THR A 16 -26.15 -24.01 -21.70
CA THR A 16 -27.09 -22.88 -21.59
C THR A 16 -26.36 -21.56 -21.74
N THR A 17 -25.16 -21.39 -21.20
CA THR A 17 -24.35 -20.18 -21.39
C THR A 17 -23.96 -19.99 -22.86
N LEU A 18 -23.62 -21.07 -23.59
CA LEU A 18 -23.32 -21.00 -25.01
C LEU A 18 -24.55 -20.65 -25.87
N ALA A 19 -25.73 -21.18 -25.51
CA ALA A 19 -26.95 -21.01 -26.29
C ALA A 19 -27.75 -19.73 -25.96
N LEU A 20 -27.76 -19.31 -24.69
CA LEU A 20 -28.49 -18.14 -24.19
C LEU A 20 -27.59 -16.91 -24.01
N GLY A 21 -26.28 -17.13 -23.85
CA GLY A 21 -25.30 -16.08 -23.55
C GLY A 21 -25.22 -15.73 -22.07
N CYS A 22 -24.46 -14.67 -21.78
CA CYS A 22 -24.34 -14.07 -20.46
C CYS A 22 -24.58 -12.56 -20.53
N ASP A 23 -24.91 -11.95 -19.38
CA ASP A 23 -25.10 -10.50 -19.29
C ASP A 23 -23.76 -9.77 -19.33
N LEU A 24 -23.41 -9.17 -20.47
CA LEU A 24 -22.11 -8.54 -20.68
C LEU A 24 -21.82 -7.35 -19.73
N PRO A 25 -22.79 -6.46 -19.39
CA PRO A 25 -22.61 -5.44 -18.36
C PRO A 25 -22.20 -5.98 -16.99
N SER A 26 -22.60 -7.22 -16.64
CA SER A 26 -22.19 -7.86 -15.38
C SER A 26 -20.69 -8.17 -15.32
N LEU A 27 -19.98 -8.14 -16.46
CA LEU A 27 -18.53 -8.31 -16.56
C LEU A 27 -17.75 -7.04 -16.18
N GLY A 28 -18.42 -6.01 -15.66
CA GLY A 28 -17.76 -4.77 -15.23
C GLY A 28 -17.27 -3.90 -16.39
N LEU A 29 -17.71 -4.15 -17.62
CA LEU A 29 -17.37 -3.33 -18.79
C LEU A 29 -18.47 -2.29 -19.06
N ASN A 30 -18.08 -1.03 -19.18
CA ASN A 30 -19.01 0.02 -19.60
C ASN A 30 -19.18 0.01 -21.13
N LEU A 31 -20.10 -0.82 -21.64
CA LEU A 31 -20.39 -0.90 -23.08
C LEU A 31 -21.20 0.30 -23.60
N ASN A 32 -21.65 1.19 -22.71
CA ASN A 32 -22.41 2.38 -23.07
C ASN A 32 -21.52 3.62 -23.30
N SER A 33 -20.20 3.53 -23.03
CA SER A 33 -19.29 4.66 -23.27
C SER A 33 -19.00 4.83 -24.77
N SER A 34 -18.92 6.08 -25.22
CA SER A 34 -18.40 6.42 -26.55
C SER A 34 -16.89 6.24 -26.67
N ASP A 35 -16.20 6.14 -25.53
CA ASP A 35 -14.75 6.00 -25.44
C ASP A 35 -14.31 4.54 -25.54
N PRO A 36 -13.10 4.27 -26.05
CA PRO A 36 -12.61 2.91 -26.23
C PRO A 36 -12.31 2.23 -24.89
N ILE A 37 -12.91 1.04 -24.69
CA ILE A 37 -12.80 0.26 -23.45
C ILE A 37 -11.41 -0.35 -23.21
N TYR A 38 -10.53 -0.44 -24.22
CA TYR A 38 -9.19 -1.03 -24.02
C TYR A 38 -8.34 -0.25 -23.00
N SER A 39 -8.64 1.03 -22.81
CA SER A 39 -7.94 1.90 -21.85
C SER A 39 -8.23 1.54 -20.39
N THR A 40 -9.37 0.90 -20.11
CA THR A 40 -9.78 0.43 -18.79
C THR A 40 -9.82 -1.10 -18.69
N PHE A 41 -9.55 -1.80 -19.80
CA PHE A 41 -9.48 -3.24 -19.88
C PHE A 41 -8.13 -3.75 -19.39
N MET A 42 -8.07 -4.13 -18.11
CA MET A 42 -6.82 -4.60 -17.48
C MET A 42 -6.49 -6.06 -17.84
N SER A 43 -7.46 -6.97 -17.70
CA SER A 43 -7.27 -8.40 -17.92
C SER A 43 -8.59 -9.08 -18.29
N PRO A 44 -8.58 -10.11 -19.16
CA PRO A 44 -9.76 -10.92 -19.48
C PRO A 44 -10.39 -11.63 -18.27
N PHE A 45 -9.69 -11.74 -17.14
CA PHE A 45 -10.13 -12.42 -15.93
C PHE A 45 -10.26 -11.49 -14.72
N ALA A 46 -10.19 -10.16 -14.92
CA ALA A 46 -10.35 -9.21 -13.81
C ALA A 46 -11.83 -9.06 -13.44
N ASP A 47 -12.18 -9.38 -12.20
CA ASP A 47 -13.56 -9.26 -11.68
C ASP A 47 -14.02 -7.81 -11.48
N VAL A 48 -13.10 -6.84 -11.54
CA VAL A 48 -13.38 -5.41 -11.37
C VAL A 48 -12.62 -4.63 -12.46
N PRO A 49 -13.26 -3.65 -13.14
CA PRO A 49 -12.55 -2.68 -13.97
C PRO A 49 -11.72 -1.77 -13.05
N SER A 50 -10.55 -2.24 -12.62
CA SER A 50 -9.56 -1.38 -11.98
C SER A 50 -8.88 -0.53 -13.07
N VAL A 51 -8.70 0.76 -12.78
CA VAL A 51 -7.82 1.66 -13.54
C VAL A 51 -6.41 1.05 -13.52
N GLY A 52 -6.11 0.22 -14.51
CA GLY A 52 -4.96 -0.68 -14.48
C GLY A 52 -4.19 -0.78 -15.80
N ALA A 53 -4.62 -0.07 -16.84
CA ALA A 53 -3.66 0.34 -17.85
C ALA A 53 -2.91 1.52 -17.25
N ASP A 54 -1.64 1.34 -16.89
CA ASP A 54 -0.75 2.48 -16.69
C ASP A 54 -0.98 3.41 -17.88
N PRO A 55 -1.36 4.68 -17.66
CA PRO A 55 -1.57 5.59 -18.76
C PRO A 55 -0.30 5.57 -19.62
N VAL A 56 -0.44 5.51 -20.94
CA VAL A 56 0.73 5.56 -21.83
C VAL A 56 1.32 6.97 -21.74
N PHE A 57 2.24 7.18 -20.79
CA PHE A 57 2.98 8.42 -20.64
C PHE A 57 4.32 8.31 -21.35
N SER A 58 4.68 9.33 -22.12
CA SER A 58 6.02 9.44 -22.69
C SER A 58 6.90 10.18 -21.70
N ILE A 59 7.93 9.51 -21.17
CA ILE A 59 8.95 10.15 -20.33
C ILE A 59 9.90 10.90 -21.29
N PRO A 60 10.04 12.24 -21.16
CA PRO A 60 11.00 12.97 -21.97
C PRO A 60 12.44 12.42 -21.75
N PRO A 61 13.31 12.40 -22.77
CA PRO A 61 14.64 11.81 -22.66
C PRO A 61 15.52 12.39 -21.54
N CYS A 62 15.26 13.62 -21.10
CA CYS A 62 15.97 14.25 -19.98
C CYS A 62 15.60 13.69 -18.59
N TYR A 63 14.46 12.99 -18.46
CA TYR A 63 14.03 12.29 -17.24
C TYR A 63 14.32 10.78 -17.29
N ALA A 64 14.60 10.24 -18.48
CA ALA A 64 15.00 8.84 -18.59
C ALA A 64 16.31 8.63 -17.81
N PRO A 65 16.44 7.54 -17.04
CA PRO A 65 17.70 7.21 -16.40
C PRO A 65 18.75 7.10 -17.50
N LEU A 66 19.67 8.06 -17.58
CA LEU A 66 20.79 7.97 -18.51
C LEU A 66 21.50 6.67 -18.14
N GLY A 67 21.53 5.68 -19.04
CA GLY A 67 22.10 4.35 -18.75
C GLY A 67 23.54 4.41 -18.20
N SER A 68 24.25 5.51 -18.43
CA SER A 68 25.58 5.81 -17.86
C SER A 68 25.57 6.28 -16.40
N LEU A 69 24.49 6.85 -15.87
CA LEU A 69 24.38 7.33 -14.48
C LEU A 69 23.96 6.21 -13.51
N LEU A 70 23.28 5.17 -13.99
CA LEU A 70 22.94 3.99 -13.18
C LEU A 70 24.18 3.18 -12.77
N SER A 71 25.25 3.21 -13.57
CA SER A 71 26.52 2.55 -13.23
C SER A 71 27.32 3.28 -12.15
N THR A 72 27.10 4.58 -11.95
CA THR A 72 27.87 5.43 -11.02
C THR A 72 27.10 5.82 -9.77
N THR A 73 25.78 5.61 -9.77
CA THR A 73 24.94 5.89 -8.60
C THR A 73 25.16 4.78 -7.57
N PRO A 74 25.60 5.11 -6.33
CA PRO A 74 25.73 4.14 -5.26
C PRO A 74 24.41 3.37 -5.07
N PRO A 75 24.45 2.07 -4.72
CA PRO A 75 23.25 1.30 -4.45
C PRO A 75 22.33 2.05 -3.46
N ALA A 76 21.02 2.08 -3.70
CA ALA A 76 20.08 2.87 -2.88
C ALA A 76 20.22 2.58 -1.37
N ILE A 77 20.55 1.33 -1.02
CA ILE A 77 20.80 0.89 0.35
C ILE A 77 21.92 1.68 1.05
N SER A 78 22.95 2.14 0.32
CA SER A 78 24.07 2.92 0.87
C SER A 78 23.66 4.34 1.31
N LYS A 79 22.52 4.83 0.83
CA LYS A 79 21.99 6.16 1.13
C LYS A 79 20.78 6.13 2.04
N ILE A 80 20.34 4.96 2.49
CA ILE A 80 19.10 4.80 3.23
C ILE A 80 19.10 5.61 4.55
N ALA A 81 20.22 5.63 5.26
CA ALA A 81 20.43 6.45 6.45
C ALA A 81 20.27 7.97 6.22
N SER A 82 20.44 8.44 4.98
CA SER A 82 20.31 9.87 4.64
C SER A 82 18.89 10.28 4.22
N LEU A 83 17.97 9.32 4.07
CA LEU A 83 16.60 9.59 3.67
C LEU A 83 15.78 10.17 4.84
N ALA A 84 14.77 10.97 4.52
CA ALA A 84 13.81 11.45 5.52
C ALA A 84 12.89 10.30 5.97
N ASP A 85 12.31 10.43 7.16
CA ASP A 85 11.40 9.42 7.73
C ASP A 85 10.25 9.08 6.76
N GLU A 86 9.67 10.08 6.10
CA GLU A 86 8.59 9.88 5.13
C GLU A 86 9.02 9.05 3.92
N SER A 87 10.25 9.23 3.45
CA SER A 87 10.80 8.41 2.35
C SER A 87 11.06 6.98 2.79
N LEU A 88 11.52 6.77 4.03
CA LEU A 88 11.69 5.43 4.61
C LEU A 88 10.34 4.72 4.77
N LEU A 89 9.33 5.45 5.25
CA LEU A 89 7.96 4.95 5.35
C LEU A 89 7.39 4.61 3.97
N TYR A 90 7.68 5.42 2.96
CA TYR A 90 7.27 5.13 1.57
C TYR A 90 7.90 3.85 1.07
N ILE A 91 9.21 3.69 1.23
CA ILE A 91 9.94 2.48 0.87
C ILE A 91 9.33 1.25 1.54
N PHE A 92 9.04 1.36 2.84
CA PHE A 92 8.49 0.26 3.63
C PHE A 92 7.11 -0.21 3.13
N TYR A 93 6.21 0.71 2.79
CA TYR A 93 4.85 0.39 2.34
C TYR A 93 4.76 0.09 0.83
N ALA A 94 5.61 0.68 0.00
CA ALA A 94 5.56 0.56 -1.45
C ALA A 94 6.32 -0.66 -2.00
N MET A 95 7.33 -1.16 -1.28
CA MET A 95 8.21 -2.24 -1.78
C MET A 95 8.18 -3.48 -0.87
N PRO A 96 7.04 -4.18 -0.76
CA PRO A 96 6.96 -5.38 0.06
C PRO A 96 7.86 -6.49 -0.46
N ARG A 97 8.54 -7.21 0.44
CA ARG A 97 9.48 -8.32 0.12
C ARG A 97 10.75 -7.89 -0.61
N ASP A 98 11.10 -6.61 -0.55
CA ASP A 98 12.35 -6.08 -1.05
C ASP A 98 13.38 -5.92 0.09
N ILE A 99 14.68 -6.01 -0.23
CA ILE A 99 15.77 -5.74 0.72
C ILE A 99 15.68 -4.30 1.25
N LEU A 100 15.19 -3.36 0.41
CA LEU A 100 14.99 -1.98 0.80
C LEU A 100 13.91 -1.81 1.88
N GLN A 101 12.91 -2.69 1.96
CA GLN A 101 11.92 -2.67 3.03
C GLN A 101 12.56 -2.96 4.38
N GLU A 102 13.40 -4.00 4.46
CA GLU A 102 14.11 -4.36 5.69
C GLU A 102 15.08 -3.24 6.11
N ALA A 103 15.87 -2.73 5.16
CA ALA A 103 16.82 -1.68 5.45
C ALA A 103 16.11 -0.38 5.90
N ALA A 104 14.94 -0.04 5.34
CA ALA A 104 14.15 1.10 5.80
C ALA A 104 13.57 0.86 7.20
N ALA A 105 13.14 -0.37 7.49
CA ALA A 105 12.62 -0.74 8.79
C ALA A 105 13.71 -0.66 9.89
N GLN A 106 14.95 -1.03 9.58
CA GLN A 106 16.09 -0.88 10.48
C GLN A 106 16.38 0.59 10.78
N GLU A 107 16.47 1.44 9.76
CA GLU A 107 16.69 2.87 9.95
C GLU A 107 15.56 3.55 10.74
N LEU A 108 14.30 3.19 10.47
CA LEU A 108 13.17 3.69 11.25
C LEU A 108 13.30 3.26 12.72
N TYR A 109 13.72 2.02 12.98
CA TYR A 109 13.94 1.52 14.33
C TYR A 109 15.02 2.30 15.08
N ASP A 110 16.13 2.61 14.43
CA ASP A 110 17.23 3.42 14.98
C ASP A 110 16.78 4.86 15.27
N ARG A 111 15.82 5.37 14.48
CA ARG A 111 15.16 6.68 14.70
C ARG A 111 14.02 6.64 15.72
N SER A 112 13.99 5.62 16.59
CA SER A 112 12.98 5.45 17.64
C SER A 112 11.54 5.22 17.14
N TRP A 113 11.36 4.85 15.87
CA TRP A 113 10.09 4.32 15.41
C TRP A 113 9.97 2.85 15.80
N ARG A 114 8.75 2.41 16.10
CA ARG A 114 8.43 1.04 16.45
C ARG A 114 7.25 0.60 15.61
N PHE A 115 7.34 -0.59 15.03
CA PHE A 115 6.28 -1.13 14.20
C PHE A 115 5.28 -1.89 15.07
N HIS A 116 4.00 -1.54 14.98
CA HIS A 116 2.92 -2.22 15.68
C HIS A 116 2.39 -3.36 14.82
N ARG A 117 2.57 -4.62 15.26
CA ARG A 117 2.34 -5.82 14.44
C ARG A 117 0.88 -5.97 14.00
N GLU A 118 -0.06 -5.71 14.89
CA GLU A 118 -1.50 -5.84 14.59
C GLU A 118 -2.04 -4.69 13.72
N LEU A 119 -1.72 -3.44 14.07
CA LEU A 119 -2.17 -2.26 13.33
C LEU A 119 -1.43 -2.11 11.99
N LYS A 120 -0.24 -2.70 11.87
CA LYS A 120 0.68 -2.53 10.73
C LYS A 120 1.09 -1.07 10.49
N LEU A 121 1.20 -0.32 11.59
CA LEU A 121 1.55 1.10 11.59
C LEU A 121 2.87 1.32 12.32
N TRP A 122 3.64 2.29 11.85
CA TRP A 122 4.80 2.81 12.55
C TRP A 122 4.37 3.84 13.59
N VAL A 123 4.95 3.72 14.79
CA VAL A 123 4.64 4.52 15.97
C VAL A 123 5.93 5.07 16.55
N CYS A 124 6.00 6.36 16.84
CA CYS A 124 7.10 6.93 17.62
C CYS A 124 6.56 7.69 18.83
N LYS A 125 7.34 7.71 19.90
CA LYS A 125 7.02 8.49 21.09
C LYS A 125 7.24 9.96 20.77
N GLU A 126 6.30 10.83 21.15
CA GLU A 126 6.51 12.26 21.03
C GLU A 126 7.65 12.69 21.95
N THR A 127 8.82 12.98 21.37
CA THR A 127 9.93 13.64 22.06
C THR A 127 9.79 15.13 21.80
N ASN A 128 9.32 15.87 22.80
CA ASN A 128 9.32 17.32 22.74
C ASN A 128 10.78 17.78 22.50
N PRO A 129 11.07 18.59 21.47
CA PRO A 129 12.43 19.06 21.24
C PRO A 129 12.91 19.84 22.45
N VAL A 130 14.18 19.63 22.80
CA VAL A 130 14.91 20.20 23.95
C VAL A 130 14.62 21.70 24.06
N GLY A 131 13.78 22.09 25.03
CA GLY A 131 13.52 23.51 25.34
C GLY A 131 12.12 23.87 25.84
N SER A 132 11.10 23.03 25.62
CA SER A 132 9.75 23.27 26.16
C SER A 132 9.59 22.55 27.50
N SER A 133 9.61 23.32 28.59
CA SER A 133 9.29 22.93 29.96
C SER A 133 7.79 22.62 30.16
N ALA A 134 7.19 21.88 29.23
CA ALA A 134 5.90 21.26 29.38
C ALA A 134 6.13 19.77 29.65
N THR A 135 6.35 19.51 30.93
CA THR A 135 5.89 18.33 31.66
C THR A 135 5.87 17.03 30.86
N SER A 136 6.85 16.18 31.15
CA SER A 136 6.73 14.73 31.11
C SER A 136 5.52 14.31 31.97
N GLU A 137 4.30 14.52 31.47
CA GLU A 137 3.06 14.17 32.15
C GLU A 137 2.92 12.66 32.15
N SER A 138 3.45 12.05 33.21
CA SER A 138 2.85 10.89 33.85
C SER A 138 2.65 9.68 32.94
N PHE A 139 3.75 9.18 32.36
CA PHE A 139 3.75 7.85 31.76
C PHE A 139 3.55 6.81 32.87
N ALA A 140 2.34 6.27 32.97
CA ALA A 140 2.12 5.05 33.74
C ALA A 140 2.78 3.89 32.97
N LYS A 141 4.03 3.58 33.32
CA LYS A 141 4.70 2.35 32.90
C LYS A 141 4.19 1.23 33.80
N GLY A 142 3.33 0.38 33.26
CA GLY A 142 2.96 -0.88 33.88
C GLY A 142 3.96 -1.98 33.49
N ASN A 143 3.86 -3.14 34.12
CA ASN A 143 4.58 -4.32 33.67
C ASN A 143 4.08 -4.73 32.26
N GLY A 144 4.85 -4.41 31.22
CA GLY A 144 4.57 -4.83 29.85
C GLY A 144 3.77 -3.85 28.99
N PHE A 145 3.39 -2.69 29.52
CA PHE A 145 2.70 -1.66 28.75
C PHE A 145 3.09 -0.25 29.20
N GLU A 146 2.99 0.71 28.29
CA GLU A 146 3.13 2.13 28.59
C GLU A 146 1.96 2.92 28.02
N ARG A 147 1.46 3.87 28.81
CA ARG A 147 0.46 4.84 28.36
C ARG A 147 1.13 6.19 28.13
N GLY A 148 0.85 6.80 26.99
CA GLY A 148 1.45 8.08 26.62
C GLY A 148 0.87 8.64 25.32
N VAL A 149 1.43 9.75 24.87
CA VAL A 149 1.09 10.34 23.58
C VAL A 149 2.11 9.87 22.53
N TYR A 150 1.58 9.30 21.46
CA TYR A 150 2.35 8.74 20.37
C TYR A 150 1.96 9.39 19.05
N ILE A 151 2.91 9.38 18.11
CA ILE A 151 2.70 9.78 16.74
C ILE A 151 2.65 8.51 15.90
N PHE A 152 1.50 8.28 15.28
CA PHE A 152 1.28 7.22 14.30
C PHE A 152 1.47 7.79 12.91
N PHE A 153 2.05 6.99 12.01
CA PHE A 153 2.03 7.31 10.59
C PHE A 153 0.90 6.54 9.90
N ASP A 154 -0.03 7.26 9.28
CA ASP A 154 -1.12 6.68 8.50
C ASP A 154 -0.74 6.63 7.02
N PRO A 155 -0.51 5.43 6.43
CA PRO A 155 -0.14 5.29 5.04
C PRO A 155 -1.29 5.58 4.07
N LEU A 156 -2.56 5.55 4.53
CA LEU A 156 -3.72 5.82 3.66
C LEU A 156 -3.92 7.31 3.42
N THR A 157 -3.72 8.12 4.47
CA THR A 157 -3.83 9.58 4.40
C THR A 157 -2.49 10.28 4.22
N TRP A 158 -1.38 9.51 4.25
CA TRP A 158 -0.01 9.99 4.18
C TRP A 158 0.29 11.09 5.21
N SER A 159 -0.13 10.86 6.47
CA SER A 159 -0.08 11.88 7.51
C SER A 159 0.34 11.34 8.88
N ARG A 160 0.85 12.24 9.73
CA ARG A 160 1.23 11.93 11.12
C ARG A 160 0.06 12.25 12.05
N VAL A 161 -0.44 11.24 12.73
CA VAL A 161 -1.58 11.34 13.66
C VAL A 161 -1.10 11.22 15.09
N LYS A 162 -1.22 12.32 15.84
CA LYS A 162 -0.91 12.34 17.28
C LYS A 162 -2.10 11.80 18.07
N LYS A 163 -1.86 10.83 18.95
CA LYS A 163 -2.92 10.18 19.72
C LYS A 163 -2.41 9.72 21.09
N GLU A 164 -3.23 9.87 22.12
CA GLU A 164 -3.01 9.19 23.39
C GLU A 164 -3.31 7.70 23.22
N TRP A 165 -2.36 6.84 23.58
CA TRP A 165 -2.45 5.41 23.37
C TRP A 165 -1.84 4.62 24.52
N VAL A 166 -2.34 3.40 24.71
CA VAL A 166 -1.72 2.39 25.59
C VAL A 166 -0.99 1.42 24.69
N LEU A 167 0.34 1.48 24.72
CA LEU A 167 1.22 0.66 23.92
C LEU A 167 1.62 -0.58 24.72
N TYR A 168 1.22 -1.75 24.27
CA TYR A 168 1.67 -3.02 24.84
C TYR A 168 2.98 -3.42 24.16
N TYR A 169 4.02 -3.70 24.96
CA TYR A 169 5.33 -4.07 24.40
C TYR A 169 5.29 -5.40 23.66
N ASP A 170 4.36 -6.30 24.00
CA ASP A 170 4.07 -7.49 23.20
C ASP A 170 3.73 -7.08 21.77
N GLN A 171 2.79 -6.17 21.54
CA GLN A 171 2.30 -5.87 20.20
C GLN A 171 3.30 -5.18 19.27
N LEU A 172 4.45 -4.76 19.79
CA LEU A 172 5.54 -4.19 19.01
C LEU A 172 6.37 -5.30 18.35
N GLU A 173 6.91 -4.99 17.18
CA GLU A 173 7.92 -5.84 16.55
C GLU A 173 9.24 -5.70 17.31
N GLY A 174 9.81 -6.84 17.73
CA GLY A 174 11.17 -6.92 18.24
C GLY A 174 12.16 -6.99 17.08
N ARG A 175 13.21 -6.20 17.14
CA ARG A 175 14.38 -6.30 16.25
C ARG A 175 15.52 -6.98 16.99
#